data_AF-A0A9N7NQG5-F1
#
_entry.id   AF-A0A9N7NQG5-F1
#
_cell.length_a   1.000
_cell.length_b   1.000
_cell.length_c   1.000
_cell.angle_alpha   90.00
_cell.angle_beta   90.00
_cell.angle_gamma   90.00
#
_symmetry.space_group_name_H-M   'P 1'
#
loop_
_entity.id
_entity.type
_entity.pdbx_description
1 polymer ?
#
loop_
_entity_poly.entity_id
_entity_poly.type
_entity_poly.pdbx_seq_one_letter_code
_entity_poly.pdbx_strand_id
1 'polypeptide(L)'
;MHHFMISEGFMHWTHPPTNQVLTVNLETETFIETPGPIPVAGTGNVNNIYLSTGRYLSLLRRSGDYSWEIWEISRPERGEWRKKADFSLEAHKGRFKQLGLRHDDKFLIPVGWVKYPELLALKSDDEKHRAVIFLYNLVTQEFDKIELPFYFPMCNIMVHKSSLEWLDAAV
;
A
#
# COMPACT_ATOMS: atom_id res chain seq x y z
N MET A 1 9.14 12.23 -0.74
CA MET A 1 8.54 12.45 0.59
C MET A 1 8.92 11.26 1.44
N HIS A 2 9.45 11.47 2.64
CA HIS A 2 9.71 10.39 3.59
C HIS A 2 8.39 10.02 4.26
N HIS A 3 8.12 8.71 4.39
CA HIS A 3 6.99 8.23 5.16
C HIS A 3 7.54 7.59 6.43
N PHE A 4 6.97 7.97 7.58
CA PHE A 4 7.19 7.27 8.83
C PHE A 4 5.96 6.44 9.17
N MET A 5 6.18 5.22 9.64
CA MET A 5 5.11 4.32 10.08
C MET A 5 5.50 3.74 11.43
N ILE A 6 4.53 3.67 12.35
CA ILE A 6 4.70 3.03 13.66
C ILE A 6 3.87 1.76 13.67
N SER A 7 4.46 0.65 14.10
CA SER A 7 3.79 -0.65 14.23
C SER A 7 4.37 -1.43 15.41
N GLU A 8 3.51 -1.84 16.35
CA GLU A 8 3.85 -2.70 17.52
C GLU A 8 5.27 -2.48 18.11
N GLY A 9 5.61 -1.23 18.46
CA GLY A 9 6.91 -0.91 19.10
C GLY A 9 8.07 -0.65 18.13
N PHE A 10 7.82 -0.67 16.82
CA PHE A 10 8.80 -0.30 15.79
C PHE A 10 8.39 0.97 15.07
N MET A 11 9.39 1.77 14.69
CA MET A 11 9.24 2.89 13.78
C MET A 11 10.02 2.60 12.50
N HIS A 12 9.39 2.81 11.35
CA HIS A 12 10.00 2.59 10.04
C HIS A 12 10.07 3.91 9.27
N TRP A 13 11.27 4.30 8.86
CA TRP A 13 11.51 5.37 7.91
C TRP A 13 11.89 4.80 6.55
N THR A 14 11.13 5.16 5.53
CA THR A 14 11.40 4.69 4.17
C THR A 14 12.03 5.81 3.36
N HIS A 15 13.03 5.45 2.56
CA HIS A 15 13.66 6.35 1.60
C HIS A 15 13.44 5.80 0.18
N PRO A 16 12.33 6.20 -0.48
CA PRO A 16 11.99 5.68 -1.80
C PRO A 16 13.12 5.76 -2.85
N PRO A 17 13.93 6.84 -2.92
CA PRO A 17 15.01 6.93 -3.91
C PRO A 17 16.10 5.84 -3.77
N THR A 18 16.42 5.41 -2.55
CA THR A 18 17.46 4.39 -2.31
C THR A 18 16.88 3.02 -1.98
N ASN A 19 15.56 2.91 -1.93
CA ASN A 19 14.85 1.71 -1.49
C ASN A 19 15.32 1.19 -0.12
N GLN A 20 15.80 2.08 0.76
CA GLN A 20 16.24 1.72 2.10
C GLN A 20 15.11 1.94 3.11
N VAL A 21 15.07 1.08 4.12
CA VAL A 21 14.20 1.21 5.28
C VAL A 21 15.07 1.26 6.53
N LEU A 22 15.00 2.36 7.27
CA LEU A 22 15.56 2.44 8.60
C LEU A 22 14.47 2.05 9.60
N THR A 23 14.69 0.98 10.35
CA THR A 23 13.81 0.50 11.40
C THR A 23 14.42 0.81 12.76
N VAL A 24 13.61 1.39 13.65
CA VAL A 24 13.96 1.65 15.04
C VAL A 24 13.10 0.77 15.91
N ASN A 25 13.72 -0.04 16.77
CA ASN A 25 13.02 -0.66 17.89
C ASN A 25 12.88 0.40 18.99
N LEU A 26 11.65 0.77 19.33
CA LEU A 26 11.36 1.83 20.30
C LEU A 26 11.56 1.38 21.75
N GLU A 27 11.58 0.07 22.03
CA GLU A 27 11.83 -0.48 23.36
C GLU A 27 13.33 -0.51 23.67
N THR A 28 14.14 -0.94 22.70
CA THR A 28 15.60 -1.10 22.88
C THR A 28 16.42 0.06 22.32
N GLU A 29 15.77 1.02 21.66
CA GLU A 29 16.39 2.15 20.95
C GLU A 29 17.45 1.73 19.92
N THR A 30 17.32 0.53 19.37
CA THR A 30 18.26 0.00 18.38
C THR A 30 17.81 0.29 16.96
N PHE A 31 18.78 0.64 16.11
CA PHE A 31 18.57 0.98 14.71
C PHE A 31 19.03 -0.16 13.80
N ILE A 32 18.22 -0.47 12.80
CA ILE A 32 18.54 -1.46 11.78
C ILE A 32 18.22 -0.85 10.42
N GLU A 33 19.24 -0.77 9.59
CA GLU A 33 19.07 -0.40 8.18
C GLU A 33 18.84 -1.66 7.36
N THR A 34 17.76 -1.67 6.60
CA THR A 34 17.33 -2.79 5.79
C THR A 34 17.22 -2.36 4.32
N PRO A 35 17.94 -3.00 3.39
CA PRO A 35 17.68 -2.79 1.98
C PRO A 35 16.32 -3.36 1.61
N GLY A 36 15.53 -2.63 0.82
CA GLY A 36 14.31 -3.15 0.20
C GLY A 36 14.64 -4.30 -0.76
N PRO A 37 13.64 -5.15 -1.11
CA PRO A 37 13.86 -6.26 -2.03
C PRO A 37 14.34 -5.73 -3.39
N ILE A 38 15.44 -6.33 -3.88
CA ILE A 38 16.17 -5.89 -5.08
C ILE A 38 15.22 -5.92 -6.29
N PRO A 39 15.19 -4.85 -7.12
CA PRO A 39 14.46 -4.85 -8.39
C PRO A 39 14.86 -6.02 -9.28
N VAL A 40 13.92 -6.52 -10.09
CA VAL A 40 14.28 -7.42 -11.19
C VAL A 40 15.11 -6.60 -12.19
N ALA A 41 16.25 -7.11 -12.64
CA ALA A 41 17.10 -6.41 -13.59
C ALA A 41 16.30 -5.98 -14.85
N GLY A 42 16.40 -4.71 -15.23
CA GLY A 42 15.70 -4.16 -16.41
C GLY A 42 14.36 -3.49 -16.13
N THR A 43 13.81 -3.59 -14.91
CA THR A 43 12.69 -2.73 -14.50
C THR A 43 13.25 -1.37 -14.09
N GLY A 44 12.86 -0.28 -14.76
CA GLY A 44 13.24 1.09 -14.42
C GLY A 44 12.80 1.52 -13.01
N ASN A 45 12.71 2.83 -12.74
CA ASN A 45 12.35 3.38 -11.42
C ASN A 45 11.22 2.59 -10.74
N VAL A 46 11.58 1.83 -9.70
CA VAL A 46 10.67 0.95 -8.99
C VAL A 46 9.81 1.80 -8.06
N ASN A 47 8.53 1.97 -8.42
CA ASN A 47 7.57 2.65 -7.57
C ASN A 47 7.15 1.72 -6.42
N ASN A 48 8.01 1.68 -5.40
CA ASN A 48 7.78 0.96 -4.16
C ASN A 48 6.88 1.75 -3.23
N ILE A 49 5.79 1.13 -2.79
CA ILE A 49 4.82 1.73 -1.86
C ILE A 49 4.87 0.95 -0.56
N TYR A 50 5.24 1.63 0.51
CA TYR A 50 5.34 1.02 1.83
C TYR A 50 4.08 1.31 2.64
N LEU A 51 3.47 0.25 3.17
CA LEU A 51 2.22 0.32 3.94
C LEU A 51 2.37 -0.41 5.27
N SER A 52 1.85 0.17 6.36
CA SER A 52 1.74 -0.52 7.64
C SER A 52 0.68 -1.61 7.57
N THR A 53 0.96 -2.78 8.14
CA THR A 53 -0.04 -3.84 8.37
C THR A 53 -0.67 -3.74 9.76
N GLY A 54 -0.31 -2.70 10.53
CA GLY A 54 -0.62 -2.54 11.94
C GLY A 54 0.35 -3.27 12.88
N ARG A 55 1.03 -4.31 12.40
CA ARG A 55 2.07 -5.06 13.15
C ARG A 55 3.44 -4.99 12.50
N TYR A 56 3.50 -5.04 11.18
CA TYR A 56 4.73 -5.07 10.40
C TYR A 56 4.70 -4.01 9.30
N LEU A 57 5.85 -3.81 8.66
CA LEU A 57 5.95 -3.07 7.41
C LEU A 57 5.72 -4.00 6.23
N SER A 58 4.79 -3.63 5.35
CA SER A 58 4.63 -4.23 4.04
C SER A 58 5.13 -3.30 2.94
N LEU A 59 5.51 -3.89 1.82
CA LEU A 59 5.92 -3.22 0.60
C LEU A 59 5.10 -3.78 -0.56
N LEU A 60 4.46 -2.90 -1.31
CA LEU A 60 3.84 -3.20 -2.59
C LEU A 60 4.78 -2.69 -3.67
N ARG A 61 5.41 -3.64 -4.37
CA ARG A 61 6.29 -3.38 -5.49
C ARG A 61 5.51 -3.54 -6.77
N ARG A 62 5.45 -2.50 -7.58
CA ARG A 62 4.80 -2.57 -8.89
C ARG A 62 5.60 -3.48 -9.84
N SER A 63 4.92 -4.46 -10.42
CA SER A 63 5.49 -5.44 -11.38
C SER A 63 4.90 -5.31 -12.79
N GLY A 64 3.86 -4.49 -12.95
CA GLY A 64 3.25 -4.11 -14.24
C GLY A 64 2.29 -2.94 -14.07
N ASP A 65 1.57 -2.57 -15.12
CA ASP A 65 0.67 -1.40 -15.07
C ASP A 65 -0.43 -1.56 -14.01
N TYR A 66 -0.97 -2.77 -13.86
CA TYR A 66 -2.00 -3.07 -12.87
C TYR A 66 -1.61 -4.27 -12.02
N SER A 67 -0.32 -4.53 -11.83
CA SER A 67 0.18 -5.71 -11.11
C SER A 67 1.18 -5.31 -10.04
N TRP A 68 1.08 -5.95 -8.88
CA TRP A 68 1.93 -5.71 -7.73
C TRP A 68 2.37 -7.02 -7.08
N GLU A 69 3.57 -6.98 -6.52
CA GLU A 69 4.08 -7.97 -5.59
C GLU A 69 4.01 -7.42 -4.18
N ILE A 70 3.59 -8.26 -3.23
CA ILE A 70 3.50 -7.91 -1.82
C ILE A 70 4.65 -8.56 -1.09
N TRP A 71 5.42 -7.73 -0.40
CA TRP A 71 6.55 -8.10 0.44
C TRP A 71 6.27 -7.64 1.89
N GLU A 72 6.81 -8.35 2.86
CA GLU A 72 6.66 -8.05 4.29
C GLU A 72 8.01 -8.20 4.99
N ILE A 73 8.34 -7.28 5.90
CA ILE A 73 9.42 -7.49 6.86
C ILE A 73 8.90 -8.43 7.94
N SER A 74 9.19 -9.72 7.80
CA SER A 74 8.70 -10.74 8.72
C SER A 74 9.44 -10.78 10.06
N ARG A 75 10.64 -10.19 10.10
CA ARG A 75 11.53 -10.08 11.26
C ARG A 75 12.19 -8.69 11.26
N PRO A 76 11.55 -7.66 11.85
CA PRO A 76 12.08 -6.30 11.88
C PRO A 76 13.49 -6.20 12.44
N GLU A 77 13.80 -7.04 13.44
CA GLU A 77 15.10 -7.15 14.10
C GLU A 77 16.21 -7.74 13.21
N ARG A 78 15.87 -8.30 12.05
CA ARG A 78 16.83 -8.84 11.08
C ARG A 78 16.79 -8.14 9.72
N GLY A 79 15.78 -7.32 9.47
CA GLY A 79 15.58 -6.72 8.15
C GLY A 79 15.25 -7.73 7.05
N GLU A 80 14.70 -8.90 7.38
CA GLU A 80 14.43 -9.95 6.39
C GLU A 80 13.09 -9.71 5.67
N TRP A 81 13.16 -9.37 4.38
CA TRP A 81 12.00 -9.30 3.50
C TRP A 81 11.57 -10.69 3.02
N ARG A 82 10.26 -10.91 3.01
CA ARG A 82 9.64 -12.13 2.46
C ARG A 82 8.52 -11.76 1.50
N LYS A 83 8.53 -12.33 0.29
CA LYS A 83 7.40 -12.22 -0.65
C LYS A 83 6.21 -12.98 -0.07
N LYS A 84 5.05 -12.33 -0.02
CA LYS A 84 3.80 -12.87 0.55
C LYS A 84 2.83 -13.30 -0.54
N ALA A 85 2.68 -12.49 -1.58
CA ALA A 85 1.74 -12.72 -2.66
C ALA A 85 2.08 -11.83 -3.86
N ASP A 86 1.33 -12.00 -4.94
CA ASP A 86 1.18 -11.05 -6.04
C ASP A 86 -0.30 -10.96 -6.41
N PHE A 87 -0.69 -9.84 -7.00
CA PHE A 87 -2.04 -9.65 -7.51
C PHE A 87 -2.01 -8.77 -8.75
N SER A 88 -3.06 -8.88 -9.56
CA SER A 88 -3.22 -8.11 -10.78
C SER A 88 -4.67 -7.64 -10.94
N LEU A 89 -4.83 -6.37 -11.31
CA LEU A 89 -6.11 -5.74 -11.66
C LEU A 89 -6.30 -5.61 -13.17
N GLU A 90 -5.47 -6.27 -13.96
CA GLU A 90 -5.52 -6.28 -15.42
C GLU A 90 -6.91 -6.68 -15.95
N ALA A 91 -7.53 -7.68 -15.34
CA ALA A 91 -8.88 -8.14 -15.68
C ALA A 91 -9.97 -7.06 -15.44
N HIS A 92 -9.70 -6.07 -14.57
CA HIS A 92 -10.65 -5.02 -14.23
C HIS A 92 -10.48 -3.73 -15.05
N LYS A 93 -9.50 -3.69 -15.98
CA LYS A 93 -9.25 -2.54 -16.87
C LYS A 93 -10.51 -2.01 -17.56
N GLY A 94 -11.39 -2.91 -18.01
CA GLY A 94 -12.66 -2.55 -18.65
C GLY A 94 -13.61 -1.79 -17.71
N ARG A 95 -13.69 -2.21 -16.45
CA ARG A 95 -14.58 -1.59 -15.45
C ARG A 95 -14.04 -0.22 -14.99
N PHE A 96 -12.71 -0.03 -14.96
CA PHE A 96 -12.13 1.31 -14.73
C PHE A 96 -12.57 2.32 -15.79
N LYS A 97 -12.60 1.92 -17.07
CA LYS A 97 -13.11 2.79 -18.17
C LYS A 97 -14.55 3.23 -17.90
N GLN A 98 -15.41 2.28 -17.51
CA GLN A 98 -16.82 2.52 -17.26
C GLN A 98 -17.06 3.46 -16.07
N LEU A 99 -16.14 3.48 -15.11
CA LEU A 99 -16.21 4.34 -13.93
C LEU A 99 -15.68 5.77 -14.17
N GLY A 100 -15.28 6.11 -15.40
CA GLY A 100 -14.77 7.44 -15.75
C GLY A 100 -13.43 7.75 -15.07
N LEU A 101 -12.63 6.71 -14.88
CA LEU A 101 -11.32 6.76 -14.26
C LEU A 101 -10.26 7.11 -15.31
N ARG A 102 -9.24 7.92 -14.95
CA ARG A 102 -8.13 8.19 -15.88
C ARG A 102 -7.38 6.90 -16.20
N HIS A 103 -6.82 6.83 -17.41
CA HIS A 103 -6.05 5.68 -17.89
C HIS A 103 -4.58 6.03 -18.08
N ASP A 104 -3.96 6.71 -17.11
CA ASP A 104 -2.52 6.92 -17.13
C ASP A 104 -1.78 5.79 -16.38
N ASP A 105 -0.50 5.62 -16.68
CA ASP A 105 0.31 4.55 -16.08
C ASP A 105 0.58 4.78 -14.58
N LYS A 106 -0.03 5.76 -13.92
CA LYS A 106 0.12 6.03 -12.47
C LYS A 106 -1.22 6.03 -11.74
N PHE A 107 -2.21 5.42 -12.36
CA PHE A 107 -3.58 5.70 -12.02
C PHE A 107 -4.09 5.08 -10.72
N LEU A 108 -3.63 3.88 -10.40
CA LEU A 108 -4.02 3.16 -9.18
C LEU A 108 -2.83 3.12 -8.23
N ILE A 109 -3.03 3.73 -7.07
CA ILE A 109 -2.02 3.87 -6.03
C ILE A 109 -2.54 3.15 -4.79
N PRO A 110 -1.95 2.02 -4.37
CA PRO A 110 -2.19 1.49 -3.03
C PRO A 110 -1.96 2.56 -1.96
N VAL A 111 -2.94 2.76 -1.09
CA VAL A 111 -2.87 3.79 -0.03
C VAL A 111 -2.90 3.21 1.37
N GLY A 112 -3.35 1.98 1.57
CA GLY A 112 -3.38 1.35 2.88
C GLY A 112 -4.10 0.01 2.90
N TRP A 113 -3.85 -0.78 3.94
CA TRP A 113 -4.62 -1.99 4.24
C TRP A 113 -5.83 -1.64 5.09
N VAL A 114 -7.02 -2.10 4.69
CA VAL A 114 -8.22 -2.06 5.54
C VAL A 114 -8.25 -3.29 6.43
N LYS A 115 -7.94 -4.46 5.85
CA LYS A 115 -7.79 -5.74 6.55
C LYS A 115 -6.60 -6.48 5.96
N TYR A 116 -5.44 -6.46 6.62
CA TYR A 116 -4.26 -7.16 6.10
C TYR A 116 -4.39 -8.70 6.23
N PRO A 117 -4.02 -9.51 5.22
CA PRO A 117 -3.59 -9.15 3.85
C PRO A 117 -4.74 -9.19 2.82
N GLU A 118 -5.99 -9.20 3.27
CA GLU A 118 -7.16 -9.51 2.44
C GLU A 118 -7.72 -8.30 1.68
N LEU A 119 -7.80 -7.13 2.31
CA LEU A 119 -8.54 -5.97 1.81
C LEU A 119 -7.63 -4.74 1.71
N LEU A 120 -7.36 -4.32 0.49
CA LEU A 120 -6.46 -3.22 0.15
C LEU A 120 -7.25 -2.02 -0.34
N ALA A 121 -6.94 -0.84 0.20
CA ALA A 121 -7.44 0.42 -0.32
C ALA A 121 -6.52 0.94 -1.44
N LEU A 122 -7.13 1.28 -2.57
CA LEU A 122 -6.47 1.85 -3.74
C LEU A 122 -7.05 3.24 -3.98
N LYS A 123 -6.20 4.23 -4.26
CA LYS A 123 -6.58 5.56 -4.71
C LYS A 123 -6.42 5.66 -6.22
N SER A 124 -7.35 6.40 -6.81
CA SER A 124 -7.35 6.85 -8.20
C SER A 124 -7.89 8.26 -8.32
N ASP A 125 -7.87 8.82 -9.53
CA ASP A 125 -8.51 10.10 -9.83
C ASP A 125 -9.55 9.95 -10.96
N ASP A 126 -10.75 10.51 -10.85
CA ASP A 126 -11.65 10.52 -12.01
C ASP A 126 -11.17 11.50 -13.10
N GLU A 127 -11.86 11.53 -14.25
CA GLU A 127 -11.59 12.48 -15.34
C GLU A 127 -11.65 13.95 -14.91
N LYS A 128 -12.30 14.27 -13.79
CA LYS A 128 -12.39 15.61 -13.22
C LYS A 128 -11.34 15.87 -12.13
N HIS A 129 -10.32 15.01 -12.04
CA HIS A 129 -9.26 15.06 -11.04
C HIS A 129 -9.75 14.88 -9.60
N ARG A 130 -10.88 14.20 -9.40
CA ARG A 130 -11.38 13.91 -8.05
C ARG A 130 -10.86 12.57 -7.57
N ALA A 131 -10.29 12.56 -6.37
CA ALA A 131 -9.81 11.33 -5.75
C ALA A 131 -10.98 10.35 -5.54
N VAL A 132 -10.79 9.11 -6.00
CA VAL A 132 -11.71 7.98 -5.83
C VAL A 132 -10.98 6.88 -5.08
N ILE A 133 -11.63 6.30 -4.07
CA ILE A 133 -11.08 5.16 -3.33
C ILE A 133 -11.79 3.88 -3.74
N PHE A 134 -11.01 2.84 -3.94
CA PHE A 134 -11.47 1.48 -4.17
C PHE A 134 -11.01 0.57 -3.04
N LEU A 135 -11.87 -0.35 -2.65
CA LEU A 135 -11.46 -1.53 -1.90
C LEU A 135 -11.30 -2.69 -2.87
N TYR A 136 -10.17 -3.36 -2.77
CA TYR A 136 -9.90 -4.58 -3.52
C TYR A 136 -9.67 -5.72 -2.54
N ASN A 137 -10.47 -6.78 -2.67
CA ASN A 137 -10.32 -8.00 -1.91
C ASN A 137 -9.40 -8.95 -2.67
N LEU A 138 -8.22 -9.25 -2.12
CA LEU A 138 -7.21 -10.09 -2.75
C LEU A 138 -7.61 -11.57 -2.78
N VAL A 139 -8.53 -12.00 -1.90
CA VAL A 139 -9.01 -13.38 -1.82
C VAL A 139 -10.11 -13.62 -2.84
N THR A 140 -11.12 -12.75 -2.87
CA THR A 140 -12.26 -12.90 -3.79
C THR A 140 -12.04 -12.28 -5.16
N GLN A 141 -11.01 -11.43 -5.30
CA GLN A 141 -10.72 -10.61 -6.49
C GLN A 141 -11.87 -9.65 -6.84
N GLU A 142 -12.72 -9.33 -5.86
CA GLU A 142 -13.78 -8.36 -6.01
C GLU A 142 -13.29 -6.96 -5.70
N PHE A 143 -13.95 -5.97 -6.29
CA PHE A 143 -13.66 -4.57 -6.01
C PHE A 143 -14.91 -3.74 -5.88
N ASP A 144 -14.85 -2.82 -4.91
CA ASP A 144 -15.92 -1.89 -4.58
C ASP A 144 -15.40 -0.46 -4.53
N LYS A 145 -16.24 0.48 -4.96
CA LYS A 145 -15.96 1.91 -4.90
C LYS A 145 -16.49 2.46 -3.60
N ILE A 146 -15.67 3.22 -2.88
CA ILE A 146 -16.11 3.98 -1.71
C ILE A 146 -16.24 5.45 -2.09
N GLU A 147 -17.34 6.07 -1.67
CA GLU A 147 -17.50 7.50 -1.66
C GLU A 147 -17.03 8.05 -0.32
N LEU A 148 -15.96 8.83 -0.33
CA LEU A 148 -15.52 9.55 0.86
C LEU A 148 -16.34 10.84 1.00
N PRO A 149 -16.80 11.19 2.21
CA PRO A 149 -17.62 12.37 2.45
C PRO A 149 -16.86 13.70 2.24
N PHE A 150 -15.54 13.67 2.07
CA PHE A 150 -14.70 14.85 1.91
C PHE A 150 -13.67 14.69 0.79
N TYR A 151 -13.42 15.78 0.07
CA TYR A 151 -12.39 15.86 -0.96
C TYR A 151 -11.00 15.98 -0.33
N PHE A 152 -10.20 14.92 -0.41
CA PHE A 152 -8.81 14.93 0.06
C PHE A 152 -7.85 14.77 -1.12
N PRO A 153 -7.25 15.87 -1.63
CA PRO A 153 -6.30 15.77 -2.75
C PRO A 153 -5.03 14.99 -2.37
N MET A 154 -4.72 14.86 -1.08
CA MET A 154 -3.52 14.21 -0.55
C MET A 154 -3.82 13.19 0.56
N CYS A 155 -4.69 12.20 0.31
CA CYS A 155 -4.86 11.10 1.25
C CYS A 155 -3.67 10.12 1.17
N ASN A 156 -2.65 10.33 1.99
CA ASN A 156 -2.00 9.18 2.62
C ASN A 156 -3.00 8.69 3.66
N ILE A 157 -3.80 7.67 3.33
CA ILE A 157 -4.71 7.07 4.31
C ILE A 157 -3.82 6.28 5.28
N MET A 158 -3.30 6.94 6.30
CA MET A 158 -2.77 6.27 7.47
C MET A 158 -3.98 5.69 8.22
N VAL A 159 -4.40 4.49 7.86
CA VAL A 159 -5.38 3.73 8.64
C VAL A 159 -4.71 3.40 9.97
N HIS A 160 -4.89 4.27 10.96
CA HIS A 160 -4.51 3.96 12.33
C HIS A 160 -5.52 2.94 12.86
N LYS A 161 -5.03 1.85 13.44
CA LYS A 161 -5.79 0.65 13.87
C LYS A 161 -6.87 0.93 14.93
N SER A 162 -7.12 2.18 15.29
CA SER A 162 -7.93 2.59 16.45
C SER A 162 -9.35 3.05 16.11
N SER A 163 -9.80 3.06 14.86
CA SER A 163 -11.09 3.69 14.53
C SER A 163 -11.95 3.01 13.47
N LEU A 164 -11.78 1.72 13.20
CA LEU A 164 -12.67 0.99 12.28
C LEU A 164 -13.97 0.47 12.94
N GLU A 165 -14.33 0.91 14.14
CA GLU A 165 -15.58 0.53 14.82
C GLU A 165 -16.85 0.94 14.03
N TRP A 166 -16.76 1.85 13.07
CA TRP A 166 -17.90 2.31 12.27
C TRP A 166 -18.23 1.43 11.06
N LEU A 167 -17.35 0.51 10.65
CA LEU A 167 -17.60 -0.39 9.51
C LEU A 167 -18.42 -1.63 9.90
N ASP A 168 -18.44 -1.99 11.19
CA ASP A 168 -19.27 -3.08 11.72
C ASP A 168 -20.76 -2.69 11.85
N ALA A 169 -21.11 -1.42 11.64
CA ALA A 169 -22.49 -0.91 11.74
C ALA A 169 -23.28 -0.92 10.41
N ALA A 170 -22.71 -1.47 9.33
CA ALA A 170 -23.30 -1.42 7.98
C ALA A 170 -23.54 -2.80 7.34
N VAL A 171 -23.81 -3.83 8.16
CA VAL A 171 -24.34 -5.14 7.70
C VAL A 171 -25.78 -5.31 8.16
#